data_AF-A0A0R0CJ06-F1
#
_entry.id   AF-A0A0R0CJ06-F1
#
_cell.length_a   1.000
_cell.length_b   1.000
_cell.length_c   1.000
_cell.angle_alpha   90.00
_cell.angle_beta   90.00
_cell.angle_gamma   90.00
#
_symmetry.space_group_name_H-M   'P 1'
#
loop_
_entity.id
_entity.type
_entity.pdbx_description
1 polymer ?
#
loop_
_entity_poly.entity_id
_entity_poly.type
_entity_poly.pdbx_seq_one_letter_code
_entity_poly.pdbx_strand_id
1 'polypeptide(L)'
;MQWIDDLEVDAWNTVIEELVWHLRNGRTPTAISRQRLPDRGIEFRFNDVAPTFLPVEEDAFETHWKEAIAIIARFPQLNALRFRCNV
;
A
#
# COMPACT_ATOMS: atom_id res chain seq x y z
N MET A 1 11.35 -9.17 -10.67
CA MET A 1 10.44 -8.69 -11.73
C MET A 1 10.76 -7.22 -11.82
N GLN A 2 11.37 -6.74 -12.91
CA GLN A 2 12.06 -5.44 -12.91
C GLN A 2 11.23 -4.29 -12.30
N TRP A 3 9.94 -4.19 -12.63
CA TRP A 3 9.08 -3.12 -12.11
C TRP A 3 8.82 -3.18 -10.59
N ILE A 4 8.84 -4.37 -9.96
CA ILE A 4 8.75 -4.53 -8.50
C ILE A 4 10.07 -4.11 -7.86
N ASP A 5 11.19 -4.46 -8.50
CA ASP A 5 12.53 -4.08 -8.05
C ASP A 5 12.69 -2.54 -8.13
N ASP A 6 12.11 -1.90 -9.15
CA ASP A 6 12.05 -0.43 -9.28
C ASP A 6 11.14 0.23 -8.22
N LEU A 7 10.03 -0.42 -7.84
CA LEU A 7 9.14 0.04 -6.78
C LEU A 7 9.80 -0.05 -5.39
N GLU A 8 10.63 -1.08 -5.17
CA GLU A 8 11.34 -1.32 -3.90
C GLU A 8 12.39 -0.25 -3.57
N VAL A 9 12.86 0.52 -4.56
CA VAL A 9 13.70 1.70 -4.32
C VAL A 9 13.02 2.70 -3.38
N ASP A 10 11.68 2.76 -3.39
CA ASP A 10 10.88 3.63 -2.54
C ASP A 10 10.37 2.93 -1.25
N ALA A 11 10.92 1.76 -0.88
CA ALA A 11 10.54 1.00 0.33
C ALA A 11 10.96 1.65 1.66
N TRP A 12 11.55 2.85 1.63
CA TRP A 12 11.64 3.72 2.81
C TRP A 12 10.25 4.20 3.27
N ASN A 13 9.27 4.18 2.37
CA ASN A 13 7.87 4.43 2.65
C ASN A 13 7.18 3.12 3.06
N THR A 14 6.63 3.08 4.27
CA THR A 14 6.03 1.86 4.87
C THR A 14 4.86 1.27 4.07
N VAL A 15 4.10 2.10 3.32
CA VAL A 15 3.02 1.60 2.45
C VAL A 15 3.61 0.88 1.23
N ILE A 16 4.72 1.41 0.70
CA ILE A 16 5.43 0.83 -0.44
C ILE A 16 6.15 -0.44 -0.03
N GLU A 17 6.82 -0.45 1.13
CA GLU A 17 7.47 -1.63 1.69
C GLU A 17 6.49 -2.81 1.80
N GLU A 18 5.33 -2.60 2.43
CA GLU A 18 4.32 -3.65 2.60
C GLU A 18 3.70 -4.06 1.26
N LEU A 19 3.47 -3.11 0.34
CA LEU A 19 3.01 -3.41 -1.01
C LEU A 19 4.00 -4.30 -1.76
N VAL A 20 5.29 -3.98 -1.72
CA VAL A 20 6.36 -4.79 -2.36
C VAL A 20 6.40 -6.17 -1.73
N TRP A 21 6.29 -6.28 -0.41
CA TRP A 21 6.24 -7.57 0.27
C TRP A 21 5.07 -8.43 -0.24
N HIS A 22 3.86 -7.86 -0.35
CA HIS A 22 2.70 -8.57 -0.91
C HIS A 22 2.94 -9.03 -2.35
N LEU A 23 3.43 -8.13 -3.22
CA LEU A 23 3.67 -8.44 -4.63
C LEU A 23 4.74 -9.53 -4.81
N ARG A 24 5.82 -9.51 -4.01
CA ARG A 24 6.86 -10.55 -4.01
C ARG A 24 6.32 -11.91 -3.56
N ASN A 25 5.29 -11.93 -2.72
CA ASN A 25 4.58 -13.15 -2.30
C ASN A 25 3.43 -13.56 -3.23
N GLY A 26 3.32 -12.95 -4.42
CA GLY A 26 2.28 -13.26 -5.39
C GLY A 26 0.88 -12.77 -4.98
N ARG A 27 0.79 -11.88 -3.99
CA ARG A 27 -0.46 -11.26 -3.55
C ARG A 27 -0.57 -9.88 -4.19
N THR A 28 -1.54 -9.70 -5.08
CA THR A 28 -1.79 -8.41 -5.73
C THR A 28 -2.97 -7.70 -5.06
N PRO A 29 -2.75 -6.60 -4.32
CA PRO A 29 -3.86 -5.87 -3.73
C PRO A 29 -4.76 -5.26 -4.80
N THR A 30 -6.07 -5.22 -4.54
CA THR A 30 -7.07 -4.54 -5.38
C THR A 30 -7.50 -3.21 -4.80
N ALA A 31 -7.34 -3.03 -3.50
CA ALA A 31 -7.48 -1.74 -2.85
C ALA A 31 -6.49 -1.59 -1.70
N ILE A 32 -6.06 -0.35 -1.47
CA ILE A 32 -5.39 0.05 -0.24
C ILE A 32 -6.28 1.11 0.41
N SER A 33 -6.66 0.90 1.65
CA SER A 33 -7.51 1.81 2.41
C SER A 33 -6.74 2.35 3.59
N ARG A 34 -6.74 3.67 3.75
CA ARG A 34 -6.29 4.31 4.96
C ARG A 34 -7.41 4.33 5.98
N GLN A 35 -7.22 3.75 7.15
CA GLN A 35 -8.21 3.68 8.22
C GLN A 35 -7.77 4.55 9.41
N ARG A 36 -8.71 5.30 9.99
CA ARG A 36 -8.45 6.17 11.15
C ARG A 36 -9.05 5.67 12.46
N LEU A 37 -10.17 4.93 12.41
CA LEU A 37 -10.89 4.39 13.57
C LEU A 37 -11.38 2.96 13.26
N PRO A 38 -11.52 2.06 14.26
CA PRO A 38 -11.06 2.20 15.64
C PRO A 38 -9.52 2.10 15.76
N ASP A 39 -8.89 1.36 14.84
CA ASP A 39 -7.44 1.20 14.76
C ASP A 39 -6.91 1.96 13.55
N ARG A 40 -5.90 2.80 13.77
CA ARG A 40 -5.26 3.60 12.72
C ARG A 40 -4.24 2.74 11.97
N GLY A 41 -4.34 2.74 10.65
CA GLY A 41 -3.43 1.96 9.82
C GLY A 41 -3.84 1.87 8.37
N ILE A 42 -3.20 0.96 7.66
CA ILE A 42 -3.39 0.73 6.23
C ILE A 42 -3.93 -0.68 6.02
N GLU A 43 -5.06 -0.78 5.35
CA GLU A 43 -5.66 -2.05 4.98
C GLU A 43 -5.41 -2.35 3.50
N PHE A 44 -4.77 -3.49 3.22
CA PHE A 44 -4.60 -4.05 1.89
C PHE A 44 -5.70 -5.08 1.65
N ARG A 45 -6.51 -4.89 0.61
CA ARG A 45 -7.56 -5.82 0.19
C ARG A 45 -7.13 -6.59 -1.04
N PHE A 46 -7.58 -7.83 -1.13
CA PHE A 46 -7.27 -8.76 -2.22
C PHE A 46 -8.57 -9.41 -2.68
N ASN A 47 -8.58 -10.02 -3.87
CA ASN A 47 -9.74 -10.76 -4.36
C ASN A 47 -9.83 -12.17 -3.75
N ASP A 48 -8.68 -12.82 -3.61
CA ASP A 48 -8.63 -14.27 -3.36
C ASP A 48 -8.12 -14.63 -1.95
N VAL A 49 -7.74 -13.63 -1.15
CA VAL A 49 -7.22 -13.81 0.21
C VAL A 49 -7.76 -12.75 1.16
N ALA A 50 -7.68 -13.04 2.46
CA ALA A 50 -8.11 -12.12 3.51
C ALA A 50 -7.36 -10.77 3.43
N PRO A 51 -8.03 -9.65 3.77
CA PRO A 51 -7.36 -8.37 3.93
C PRO A 51 -6.25 -8.43 4.97
N THR A 52 -5.21 -7.63 4.76
CA THR A 52 -4.11 -7.46 5.72
C THR A 52 -4.11 -6.02 6.23
N PHE A 53 -4.01 -5.86 7.54
CA PHE A 53 -3.95 -4.57 8.20
C PHE A 53 -2.54 -4.32 8.74
N LEU A 54 -1.96 -3.20 8.33
CA LEU A 54 -0.69 -2.69 8.82
C LEU A 54 -0.96 -1.54 9.79
N PRO A 55 -0.71 -1.71 11.11
CA PRO A 55 -0.74 -0.60 12.04
C PRO A 55 0.41 0.37 11.72
N VAL A 56 0.12 1.68 11.70
CA VAL A 56 1.13 2.71 11.40
C VAL A 56 1.01 3.85 12.41
N GLU A 57 2.14 4.27 12.96
CA GLU A 57 2.21 5.38 13.91
C GLU A 57 1.90 6.74 13.27
N GLU A 58 1.34 7.65 14.08
CA GLU A 58 0.69 8.89 13.63
C GLU A 58 1.62 9.85 12.88
N ASP A 59 2.88 9.97 13.32
CA ASP A 59 3.78 11.03 12.83
C ASP A 59 4.19 10.85 11.36
N ALA A 60 4.28 9.62 10.87
CA ALA A 60 4.69 9.31 9.48
C ALA A 60 3.50 8.99 8.56
N PHE A 61 2.33 8.68 9.13
CA PHE A 61 1.20 8.07 8.41
C PHE A 61 0.65 8.92 7.26
N GLU A 62 0.39 10.20 7.51
CA GLU A 62 -0.22 11.08 6.51
C GLU A 62 0.76 11.42 5.37
N THR A 63 2.05 11.56 5.69
CA THR A 63 3.12 11.82 4.73
C THR A 63 3.33 10.59 3.85
N HIS A 64 3.58 9.43 4.46
CA HIS A 64 3.80 8.18 3.74
C HIS A 64 2.60 7.81 2.87
N TRP A 65 1.37 8.03 3.33
CA TRP A 65 0.18 7.78 2.53
C TRP A 65 0.14 8.60 1.23
N LYS A 66 0.38 9.92 1.34
CA LYS A 66 0.34 10.81 0.17
C LYS A 66 1.46 10.50 -0.81
N GLU A 67 2.66 10.28 -0.30
CA GLU A 67 3.83 9.93 -1.11
C GLU A 67 3.63 8.58 -1.79
N ALA A 68 3.08 7.59 -1.10
CA ALA A 68 2.82 6.27 -1.66
C ALA A 68 1.86 6.33 -2.85
N ILE A 69 0.79 7.14 -2.77
CA ILE A 69 -0.12 7.36 -3.91
C ILE A 69 0.64 7.92 -5.12
N ALA A 70 1.50 8.92 -4.91
CA ALA A 70 2.28 9.53 -5.98
C ALA A 70 3.32 8.56 -6.57
N ILE A 71 3.99 7.79 -5.73
CA ILE A 71 4.95 6.75 -6.12
C ILE A 71 4.24 5.71 -6.98
N ILE A 72 3.13 5.13 -6.49
CA ILE A 72 2.37 4.07 -7.16
C ILE A 72 1.79 4.53 -8.50
N ALA A 73 1.36 5.80 -8.61
CA ALA A 73 0.84 6.35 -9.85
C ALA A 73 1.84 6.30 -11.03
N ARG A 74 3.14 6.15 -10.75
CA ARG A 74 4.18 6.00 -11.79
C ARG A 74 4.27 4.58 -12.37
N PHE A 75 3.57 3.59 -11.78
CA PHE A 75 3.64 2.18 -12.15
C PHE A 75 2.33 1.72 -12.83
N PRO A 76 2.29 1.59 -14.17
CA PRO A 76 1.09 1.21 -14.90
C PRO A 76 0.48 -0.13 -14.48
N GLN A 77 1.31 -1.05 -13.96
CA GLN A 77 0.92 -2.36 -13.44
C GLN A 77 -0.07 -2.24 -12.28
N LEU A 78 -0.08 -1.10 -11.58
CA LEU A 78 -0.92 -0.82 -10.42
C LEU A 78 -2.13 0.09 -10.74
N ASN A 79 -2.40 0.39 -12.02
CA ASN A 79 -3.53 1.26 -12.42
C ASN A 79 -4.91 0.74 -11.97
N ALA A 80 -5.06 -0.56 -11.77
CA ALA A 80 -6.29 -1.16 -11.26
C ALA A 80 -6.47 -0.97 -9.75
N LEU A 81 -5.39 -0.65 -9.02
CA LEU A 81 -5.41 -0.44 -7.59
C LEU A 81 -6.29 0.75 -7.22
N ARG A 82 -7.06 0.61 -6.14
CA ARG A 82 -7.95 1.67 -5.64
C ARG A 82 -7.49 2.16 -4.28
N PHE A 83 -7.29 3.47 -4.16
CA PHE A 83 -7.01 4.12 -2.89
C PHE A 83 -8.31 4.60 -2.25
N ARG A 84 -8.47 4.31 -0.96
CA ARG A 84 -9.66 4.68 -0.18
C ARG A 84 -9.27 5.33 1.14
N CYS A 85 -10.15 6.16 1.65
CA CYS A 85 -10.09 6.69 3.01
C CYS A 85 -11.32 6.18 3.75
N ASN A 86 -11.10 5.36 4.77
CA ASN A 86 -12.12 4.94 5.73
C ASN A 86 -11.98 5.85 6.95
N VAL A 87 -13.03 6.62 7.21
CA VAL A 87 -13.11 7.57 8.34
C VAL A 87 -13.70 6.86 9.54
#